data_AF-A0A2V7JCZ5-F1
#
_entry.id   AF-A0A2V7JCZ5-F1
#
_cell.length_a   1.000
_cell.length_b   1.000
_cell.length_c   1.000
_cell.angle_alpha   90.00
_cell.angle_beta   90.00
_cell.angle_gamma   90.00
#
_symmetry.space_group_name_H-M   'P 1'
#
loop_
_entity.id
_entity.type
_entity.pdbx_description
1 polymer ?
#
loop_
_entity_poly.entity_id
_entity_poly.type
_entity_poly.pdbx_seq_one_letter_code
_entity_poly.pdbx_strand_id
1 'polypeptide(L)' 'MSTDRIEKRVMLRAPRARVWRAISDAKEFGTWFRITLDGAFAAGKTVRGRVAIPGHEH' A
#
# COMPACT_ATOMS: atom_id res chain seq x y z
N MET A 1 -15.13 -25.99 -1.08
CA MET A 1 -14.41 -24.88 -1.74
C MET A 1 -14.31 -23.74 -0.74
N SER A 2 -13.12 -23.21 -0.44
CA SER A 2 -12.95 -22.07 0.46
C SER A 2 -13.04 -20.78 -0.35
N THR A 3 -13.93 -19.87 0.06
CA THR A 3 -14.25 -18.59 -0.60
C THR A 3 -13.57 -17.40 0.09
N ASP A 4 -12.64 -17.68 0.99
CA ASP A 4 -12.06 -16.70 1.93
C ASP A 4 -10.78 -16.05 1.38
N ARG A 5 -10.51 -16.22 0.08
CA ARG A 5 -9.27 -15.76 -0.56
C ARG A 5 -9.53 -15.08 -1.91
N ILE A 6 -8.91 -13.92 -2.09
CA ILE A 6 -8.80 -13.23 -3.38
C ILE A 6 -7.34 -13.33 -3.84
N GLU A 7 -7.08 -13.90 -5.02
CA GLU A 7 -5.75 -13.97 -5.62
C GLU A 7 -5.72 -13.23 -6.96
N LYS A 8 -4.71 -12.37 -7.15
CA LYS A 8 -4.47 -11.67 -8.42
C LYS A 8 -2.99 -11.73 -8.76
N ARG A 9 -2.68 -12.03 -10.02
CA ARG A 9 -1.31 -12.02 -10.56
C ARG A 9 -1.23 -11.03 -11.72
N VAL A 10 -0.14 -10.30 -11.80
CA VAL A 10 0.12 -9.33 -12.87
C VAL A 10 1.62 -9.32 -13.20
N MET A 11 1.97 -9.19 -14.48
CA MET A 11 3.34 -9.01 -14.92
C MET A 11 3.66 -7.53 -14.99
N LEU A 12 4.68 -7.10 -14.26
CA LEU A 12 5.17 -5.72 -14.28
C LEU A 12 6.52 -5.66 -14.98
N ARG A 13 6.62 -4.79 -16.00
CA ARG A 13 7.89 -4.48 -16.68
C ARG A 13 8.67 -3.43 -15.87
N ALA A 14 9.08 -3.79 -14.66
CA ALA A 14 9.84 -2.92 -13.77
C ALA A 14 10.88 -3.71 -12.97
N PRO A 15 12.02 -3.12 -12.58
CA PRO A 15 12.98 -3.76 -11.71
C PRO A 15 12.37 -4.11 -10.35
N ARG A 16 12.76 -5.26 -9.78
CA ARG A 16 12.28 -5.71 -8.45
C ARG A 16 12.51 -4.66 -7.36
N ALA A 17 13.64 -3.94 -7.41
CA ALA A 17 13.94 -2.87 -6.46
C ALA A 17 12.92 -1.71 -6.51
N ARG A 18 12.44 -1.36 -7.71
CA ARG A 18 11.40 -0.31 -7.89
C ARG A 18 10.06 -0.76 -7.31
N VAL A 19 9.70 -2.02 -7.56
CA VAL A 19 8.47 -2.64 -7.02
C VAL A 19 8.53 -2.70 -5.50
N TRP A 20 9.67 -3.13 -4.95
CA TRP A 20 9.87 -3.18 -3.50
C TRP A 20 9.72 -1.79 -2.87
N ARG A 21 10.36 -0.77 -3.43
CA ARG A 21 10.26 0.61 -2.93
C ARG A 21 8.82 1.12 -2.97
N ALA A 22 8.06 0.81 -4.03
CA ALA A 22 6.67 1.24 -4.15
C ALA A 22 5.76 0.69 -3.03
N ILE A 23 6.06 -0.51 -2.51
CA ILE A 23 5.25 -1.17 -1.46
C ILE A 23 5.82 -1.00 -0.04
N SER A 24 7.08 -0.60 0.11
CA SER A 24 7.77 -0.47 1.40
C SER A 24 8.11 0.98 1.78
N ASP A 25 7.98 1.93 0.85
CA ASP A 25 8.01 3.35 1.18
C ASP A 25 6.58 3.85 1.45
N ALA A 26 6.35 4.43 2.64
CA ALA A 26 5.01 4.84 3.07
C ALA A 26 4.41 5.94 2.18
N LYS A 27 5.23 6.87 1.66
CA LYS A 27 4.73 7.96 0.81
C LYS A 27 4.36 7.45 -0.57
N GLU A 28 5.20 6.61 -1.17
CA GLU A 28 4.87 5.96 -2.43
C GLU A 28 3.65 5.06 -2.30
N PHE A 29 3.61 4.19 -1.28
CA PHE A 29 2.46 3.33 -0.99
C PHE A 29 1.17 4.15 -0.86
N GLY A 30 1.19 5.20 -0.04
CA GLY A 30 0.04 6.08 0.18
C GLY A 30 -0.48 6.73 -1.10
N THR A 31 0.42 7.11 -2.01
CA THR A 31 0.05 7.68 -3.31
C THR A 31 -0.77 6.69 -4.17
N TRP A 32 -0.38 5.40 -4.17
CA TRP A 32 -1.07 4.38 -4.96
C TRP A 32 -2.41 3.97 -4.36
N PHE A 33 -2.46 3.82 -3.03
CA PHE A 33 -3.66 3.38 -2.32
C PHE A 33 -4.58 4.52 -1.89
N ARG A 34 -4.23 5.77 -2.21
CA ARG A 34 -4.95 7.00 -1.81
C ARG A 34 -5.12 7.07 -0.29
N ILE A 35 -4.03 6.92 0.44
CA ILE A 35 -3.97 7.01 1.90
C ILE A 35 -2.83 7.96 2.27
N THR A 36 -3.07 8.84 3.23
CA THR A 36 -2.00 9.62 3.87
C THR A 36 -1.57 8.89 5.13
N LEU A 37 -0.37 8.33 5.14
CA LEU A 37 0.19 7.64 6.31
C LEU A 37 0.92 8.65 7.22
N ASP A 38 0.68 8.56 8.53
CA ASP A 38 1.23 9.47 9.53
C ASP A 38 2.65 9.06 10.01
N GLY A 39 3.35 8.20 9.26
CA GLY A 39 4.69 7.73 9.60
C GLY A 39 5.30 6.76 8.59
N ALA A 40 6.59 6.44 8.78
CA ALA A 40 7.29 5.43 7.98
C ALA A 40 6.97 4.00 8.43
N PHE A 41 7.05 3.04 7.51
CA PHE A 41 6.95 1.63 7.88
C PHE A 41 8.20 1.20 8.66
N ALA A 42 7.99 0.47 9.75
CA ALA A 42 9.05 -0.16 10.54
C ALA A 42 8.58 -1.53 11.04
N ALA A 43 9.50 -2.49 11.11
CA ALA A 43 9.17 -3.85 11.52
C ALA A 43 8.56 -3.88 12.93
N GLY A 44 7.43 -4.58 13.07
CA GLY A 44 6.71 -4.71 14.35
C GLY A 44 5.99 -3.44 14.81
N LYS A 45 5.93 -2.38 14.00
CA LYS A 45 5.24 -1.13 14.33
C LYS A 45 3.98 -0.95 13.51
N THR A 46 2.91 -0.56 14.19
CA THR A 46 1.66 -0.12 13.54
C THR A 46 1.84 1.30 13.03
N VAL A 47 1.43 1.55 11.79
CA VAL A 47 1.28 2.90 11.24
C VAL A 47 -0.20 3.19 11.05
N ARG A 48 -0.59 4.45 11.30
CA ARG A 48 -1.94 4.93 11.03
C ARG A 48 -1.93 5.78 9.77
N GLY A 49 -3.09 5.86 9.12
CA GLY A 49 -3.27 6.78 8.01
C GLY A 49 -4.73 7.08 7.78
N ARG A 50 -4.97 8.14 7.04
CA ARG A 50 -6.30 8.62 6.67
C ARG A 50 -6.55 8.35 5.19
N VAL A 51 -7.77 7.93 4.88
CA VAL A 51 -8.19 7.73 3.49
C VAL A 51 -8.23 9.10 2.82
N ALA A 52 -7.47 9.26 1.73
CA ALA A 52 -7.36 10.49 0.96
C ALA A 52 -8.26 10.46 -0.28
N ILE A 53 -9.37 9.72 -0.22
CA ILE A 53 -10.36 9.64 -1.28
C ILE A 53 -11.36 10.79 -1.05
N PRO A 54 -11.52 11.74 -2.00
CA PRO A 54 -12.47 12.83 -1.86
C PRO A 54 -13.88 12.31 -1.55
N GLY A 55 -14.51 12.82 -0.50
CA GLY A 55 -15.85 12.40 -0.06
C GLY A 55 -15.89 11.16 0.84
N HIS A 56 -14.75 10.54 1.14
CA HIS A 56 -14.61 9.38 2.05
C HIS A 56 -13.47 9.57 3.06
N GLU A 57 -13.20 10.81 3.42
CA GLU A 57 -12.17 11.16 4.40
C GLU A 57 -12.69 10.80 5.82
N HIS A 58 -12.19 9.70 6.38
CA HIS A 58 -12.48 9.21 7.74
C HIS A 58 -11.18 8.98 8.53
#